data_AF-A0A088TPA6-F1
#
_entry.id   AF-A0A088TPA6-F1
#
_cell.length_a   1.000
_cell.length_b   1.000
_cell.length_c   1.000
_cell.angle_alpha   90.00
_cell.angle_beta   90.00
_cell.angle_gamma   90.00
#
_symmetry.space_group_name_H-M   'P 1'
#
loop_
_entity.id
_entity.type
_entity.pdbx_description
1 polymer ?
#
loop_
_entity_poly.entity_id
_entity_poly.type
_entity_poly.pdbx_seq_one_letter_code
_entity_poly.pdbx_strand_id
1 'polypeptide(L)'
;MNLLKVHYKFLFTKKVLVVMVILLIISYMIILLQSNLLSSLVDLDINRELYIKGYSYDGLNLIKIVTVLFTMLVGIYSFYISKYDVFLISRNSKTRIIISKFLTVSFISIMFSLCLVLFYSVLWVILDINVELIMIVELLLKMSLFSVYYSLLYAFLVINFNNLFIMVMPFMGYLISNLSIDYGVKIDEIERGSRIINVLFPDLIVLDGAFEYIYGSYFVLSVLAIITISTIRRYATHDMVL
;
A
#
# COMPACT_ATOMS: atom_id res chain seq x y z
N MET A 1 -13.48 23.86 -14.11
CA MET A 1 -13.55 22.39 -14.27
C MET A 1 -12.97 21.75 -13.02
N ASN A 2 -13.69 20.83 -12.36
CA ASN A 2 -13.16 20.21 -11.14
C ASN A 2 -12.03 19.23 -11.51
N LEU A 3 -10.77 19.59 -11.19
CA LEU A 3 -9.58 18.81 -11.53
C LEU A 3 -9.64 17.38 -10.99
N LEU A 4 -10.13 17.20 -9.76
CA LEU A 4 -10.29 15.86 -9.16
C LEU A 4 -11.19 14.96 -10.00
N LYS A 5 -12.32 15.49 -10.49
CA LYS A 5 -13.24 14.75 -11.36
C LYS A 5 -12.59 14.36 -12.69
N VAL A 6 -11.68 15.18 -13.19
CA VAL A 6 -10.94 14.93 -14.43
C VAL A 6 -9.92 13.83 -14.20
N HIS A 7 -9.06 13.97 -13.18
CA HIS A 7 -8.09 12.94 -12.81
C HIS A 7 -8.78 11.60 -12.55
N TYR A 8 -9.89 11.61 -11.81
CA TYR A 8 -10.66 10.41 -11.55
C TYR A 8 -11.14 9.73 -12.84
N LYS A 9 -11.74 10.48 -13.77
CA LYS A 9 -12.19 9.92 -15.06
C LYS A 9 -11.06 9.32 -15.90
N PHE A 10 -9.88 9.94 -15.89
CA PHE A 10 -8.73 9.44 -16.63
C PHE A 10 -8.04 8.24 -15.95
N LEU A 11 -8.13 8.14 -14.63
CA LEU A 11 -7.54 7.05 -13.85
C LEU A 11 -8.46 5.82 -13.79
N PHE A 12 -9.77 6.03 -13.56
CA PHE A 12 -10.78 4.98 -13.50
C PHE A 12 -11.27 4.58 -14.90
N THR A 13 -10.35 4.10 -15.72
CA THR A 13 -10.75 3.43 -16.97
C THR A 13 -11.36 2.06 -16.64
N LYS A 14 -12.21 1.54 -17.54
CA LYS A 14 -12.78 0.18 -17.41
C LYS A 14 -11.69 -0.88 -17.20
N LYS A 15 -10.50 -0.69 -17.78
CA LYS A 15 -9.35 -1.59 -17.60
C LYS A 15 -8.84 -1.61 -16.16
N VAL A 16 -8.60 -0.44 -15.56
CA VAL A 16 -8.12 -0.33 -14.17
C VAL A 16 -9.16 -0.92 -13.19
N LEU A 17 -10.45 -0.63 -13.41
CA LEU A 17 -11.54 -1.21 -12.63
C LEU A 17 -11.56 -2.75 -12.68
N VAL A 18 -11.42 -3.33 -13.86
CA VAL A 18 -11.39 -4.79 -14.02
C VAL A 18 -10.18 -5.39 -13.30
N VAL A 19 -9.00 -4.77 -13.42
CA VAL A 19 -7.80 -5.23 -12.71
C VAL A 19 -7.97 -5.14 -11.18
N MET A 20 -8.57 -4.05 -10.67
CA MET A 20 -8.89 -3.90 -9.24
C MET A 20 -9.77 -5.04 -8.75
N VAL A 21 -10.86 -5.34 -9.46
CA VAL A 21 -11.80 -6.40 -9.07
C VAL A 21 -11.14 -7.77 -9.12
N ILE A 22 -10.34 -8.06 -10.16
CA ILE A 22 -9.61 -9.32 -10.27
C ILE A 22 -8.62 -9.48 -9.11
N LEU A 23 -7.85 -8.44 -8.79
CA LEU A 23 -6.92 -8.47 -7.65
C LEU A 23 -7.63 -8.71 -6.32
N LEU A 24 -8.77 -8.05 -6.10
CA LEU A 24 -9.60 -8.29 -4.91
C LEU A 24 -10.07 -9.75 -4.82
N ILE A 25 -10.62 -10.29 -5.91
CA ILE A 25 -11.11 -11.68 -5.95
C ILE A 25 -9.97 -12.67 -5.71
N ILE A 26 -8.83 -12.50 -6.40
CA ILE A 26 -7.67 -13.40 -6.23
C ILE A 26 -7.17 -13.33 -4.80
N SER A 27 -7.01 -12.13 -4.24
CA SER A 27 -6.55 -11.97 -2.86
C SER A 27 -7.50 -12.64 -1.87
N TYR A 28 -8.81 -12.46 -2.02
CA TYR A 28 -9.82 -13.10 -1.19
C TYR A 28 -9.77 -14.62 -1.28
N MET A 29 -9.62 -15.18 -2.49
CA MET A 29 -9.50 -16.63 -2.68
C MET A 29 -8.24 -17.19 -2.01
N ILE A 30 -7.10 -16.50 -2.10
CA ILE A 30 -5.86 -16.94 -1.44
C ILE A 30 -6.03 -16.93 0.08
N ILE A 31 -6.62 -15.87 0.63
CA ILE A 31 -6.88 -15.76 2.07
C ILE A 31 -7.83 -16.88 2.53
N LEU A 32 -8.87 -17.19 1.75
CA LEU A 32 -9.77 -18.31 2.04
C LEU A 32 -9.04 -19.65 2.02
N LEU A 33 -8.19 -19.90 1.03
CA LEU A 33 -7.40 -21.14 0.96
C LEU A 33 -6.39 -21.26 2.11
N GLN A 34 -5.84 -20.13 2.58
CA GLN A 34 -4.96 -20.08 3.75
C GLN A 34 -5.73 -20.21 5.06
N SER A 35 -6.99 -19.81 5.11
CA SER A 35 -7.80 -20.04 6.29
C SER A 35 -7.97 -21.56 6.43
N ASN A 36 -7.43 -22.11 7.52
CA ASN A 36 -7.43 -23.54 7.83
C ASN A 36 -8.86 -24.10 8.09
N LEU A 37 -9.91 -23.52 7.49
CA LEU A 37 -11.29 -23.99 7.44
C LEU A 37 -11.43 -25.45 6.98
N LEU A 38 -10.43 -25.99 6.27
CA LEU A 38 -10.38 -27.36 5.78
C LEU A 38 -9.61 -28.34 6.69
N SER A 39 -9.02 -27.86 7.79
CA SER A 39 -8.24 -28.70 8.71
C SER A 39 -9.13 -29.45 9.73
N SER A 40 -8.61 -30.53 10.31
CA SER A 40 -9.36 -31.36 11.25
C SER A 40 -9.68 -30.59 12.54
N LEU A 41 -10.90 -30.77 13.09
CA LEU A 41 -11.34 -30.07 14.30
C LEU A 41 -10.42 -30.31 15.52
N VAL A 42 -9.79 -31.48 15.59
CA VAL A 42 -8.90 -31.87 16.70
C VAL A 42 -7.56 -31.11 16.63
N ASP A 43 -7.02 -30.91 15.43
CA ASP A 43 -5.78 -30.13 15.26
C ASP A 43 -6.01 -28.63 15.51
N LEU A 44 -7.19 -28.14 15.13
CA LEU A 44 -7.60 -26.75 15.35
C LEU A 44 -7.73 -26.41 16.83
N ASP A 45 -8.24 -27.32 17.66
CA ASP A 45 -8.37 -27.09 19.11
C ASP A 45 -7.03 -27.09 19.84
N ILE A 46 -6.07 -27.91 19.41
CA ILE A 46 -4.75 -28.02 20.07
C ILE A 46 -3.83 -26.85 19.69
N ASN A 47 -3.85 -26.43 18.42
CA ASN A 47 -2.91 -25.44 17.87
C ASN A 47 -3.59 -24.10 17.52
N ARG A 48 -4.78 -23.83 18.07
CA ARG A 48 -5.62 -22.66 17.71
C ARG A 48 -4.84 -21.35 17.70
N GLU A 49 -4.05 -21.10 18.75
CA GLU A 49 -3.31 -19.84 18.89
C GLU A 49 -2.19 -19.69 17.84
N LEU A 50 -1.47 -20.77 17.54
CA LEU A 50 -0.44 -20.78 16.49
C LEU A 50 -1.05 -20.56 15.11
N TYR A 51 -2.19 -21.19 14.82
CA TYR A 51 -2.89 -21.03 13.55
C TYR A 51 -3.45 -19.62 13.37
N ILE A 52 -4.03 -19.03 14.41
CA ILE A 52 -4.53 -17.65 14.37
C ILE A 52 -3.37 -16.68 14.11
N LYS A 53 -2.24 -16.83 14.83
CA LYS A 53 -1.05 -15.99 14.64
C LYS A 53 -0.47 -16.11 13.23
N GLY A 54 -0.33 -17.33 12.70
CA GLY A 54 0.15 -17.57 11.34
C GLY A 54 -0.80 -16.97 10.29
N TYR A 55 -2.10 -17.19 10.45
CA TYR A 55 -3.12 -16.64 9.56
C TYR A 55 -3.15 -15.10 9.56
N SER A 56 -3.04 -14.47 10.74
CA SER A 56 -2.93 -13.02 10.91
C SER A 56 -1.72 -12.45 10.17
N TYR A 57 -0.58 -13.12 10.30
CA TYR A 57 0.68 -12.70 9.67
C TYR A 57 0.64 -12.85 8.15
N ASP A 58 0.28 -14.04 7.66
CA ASP A 58 0.24 -14.34 6.23
C ASP A 58 -0.82 -13.49 5.51
N GLY A 59 -1.99 -13.32 6.14
CA GLY A 59 -3.05 -12.47 5.61
C GLY A 59 -2.63 -11.00 5.52
N LEU A 60 -1.98 -10.46 6.56
CA LEU A 60 -1.44 -9.10 6.52
C LEU A 60 -0.41 -8.94 5.39
N ASN A 61 0.53 -9.88 5.27
CA ASN A 61 1.56 -9.86 4.23
C ASN A 61 0.96 -9.91 2.83
N LEU A 62 -0.06 -10.73 2.61
CA LEU A 62 -0.78 -10.77 1.34
C LEU A 62 -1.43 -9.42 1.02
N ILE A 63 -2.13 -8.82 1.99
CA ILE A 63 -2.78 -7.50 1.82
C ILE A 63 -1.73 -6.44 1.46
N LYS A 64 -0.58 -6.43 2.16
CA LYS A 64 0.52 -5.50 1.87
C LYS A 64 1.08 -5.72 0.46
N ILE A 65 1.40 -6.94 0.06
CA ILE A 65 1.90 -7.28 -1.29
C ILE A 65 0.93 -6.79 -2.37
N VAL A 66 -0.35 -7.14 -2.24
CA VAL A 66 -1.38 -6.75 -3.23
C VAL A 66 -1.55 -5.23 -3.26
N THR A 67 -1.45 -4.55 -2.12
CA THR A 67 -1.49 -3.08 -2.05
C THR A 67 -0.29 -2.44 -2.75
N VAL A 68 0.93 -2.95 -2.55
CA VAL A 68 2.13 -2.43 -3.23
C VAL A 68 2.05 -2.65 -4.74
N LEU A 69 1.57 -3.82 -5.19
CA LEU A 69 1.38 -4.09 -6.62
C LEU A 69 0.28 -3.22 -7.25
N PHE A 70 -0.83 -3.02 -6.54
CA PHE A 70 -1.90 -2.17 -7.01
C PHE A 70 -1.46 -0.70 -7.11
N THR A 71 -0.76 -0.19 -6.09
CA THR A 71 -0.23 1.18 -6.11
C THR A 71 0.84 1.37 -7.19
N MET A 72 1.63 0.35 -7.51
CA MET A 72 2.54 0.34 -8.67
C MET A 72 1.76 0.54 -9.97
N LEU A 73 0.71 -0.26 -10.20
CA LEU A 73 -0.16 -0.16 -11.38
C LEU A 73 -0.80 1.23 -11.50
N VAL A 74 -1.37 1.76 -10.41
CA VAL A 74 -1.95 3.10 -10.38
C VAL A 74 -0.87 4.15 -10.67
N GLY A 75 0.33 4.01 -10.12
CA GLY A 75 1.47 4.88 -10.37
C GLY A 75 1.87 4.93 -11.86
N ILE A 76 1.98 3.75 -12.50
CA ILE A 76 2.30 3.63 -13.93
C ILE A 76 1.20 4.29 -14.78
N TYR A 77 -0.06 3.95 -14.52
CA TYR A 77 -1.17 4.52 -15.28
C TYR A 77 -1.28 6.03 -15.10
N SER A 78 -1.13 6.51 -13.87
CA SER A 78 -1.29 7.93 -13.55
C SER A 78 -0.14 8.79 -14.06
N PHE A 79 1.11 8.44 -13.74
CA PHE A 79 2.25 9.32 -13.96
C PHE A 79 3.05 9.00 -15.23
N TYR A 80 3.04 7.75 -15.71
CA TYR A 80 3.84 7.35 -16.87
C TYR A 80 3.02 7.33 -18.17
N ILE A 81 1.90 6.59 -18.19
CA ILE A 81 1.10 6.41 -19.41
C ILE A 81 0.25 7.66 -19.72
N SER A 82 -0.38 8.23 -18.70
CA SER A 82 -1.44 9.21 -18.89
C SER A 82 -0.90 10.65 -18.91
N LYS A 83 -0.49 11.10 -20.10
CA LYS A 83 0.05 12.45 -20.37
C LYS A 83 -1.01 13.54 -20.56
N TYR A 84 -2.24 13.36 -20.08
CA TYR A 84 -3.28 14.40 -20.22
C TYR A 84 -2.96 15.69 -19.44
N ASP A 85 -1.99 15.63 -18.53
CA ASP A 85 -1.48 16.78 -17.79
C ASP A 85 -1.06 17.91 -18.76
N VAL A 86 -0.52 17.58 -19.93
CA VAL A 86 -0.13 18.56 -20.98
C VAL A 86 -1.32 19.45 -21.37
N PHE A 87 -2.51 18.87 -21.53
CA PHE A 87 -3.71 19.64 -21.87
C PHE A 87 -4.21 20.49 -20.69
N LEU A 88 -3.99 20.05 -19.44
CA LEU A 88 -4.44 20.74 -18.24
C LEU A 88 -3.58 21.96 -17.88
N ILE A 89 -2.29 21.94 -18.21
CA ILE A 89 -1.34 23.03 -17.92
C ILE A 89 -1.74 24.32 -18.61
N SER A 90 -2.36 24.24 -19.80
CA SER A 90 -2.86 25.42 -20.51
C SER A 90 -3.90 26.24 -19.73
N ARG A 91 -4.55 25.63 -18.73
CA ARG A 91 -5.66 26.24 -17.98
C ARG A 91 -5.42 26.32 -16.47
N ASN A 92 -4.37 25.68 -15.94
CA ASN A 92 -4.09 25.60 -14.51
C ASN A 92 -2.58 25.58 -14.24
N SER A 93 -2.17 26.04 -13.05
CA SER A 93 -0.77 25.94 -12.63
C SER A 93 -0.32 24.48 -12.47
N LYS A 94 0.93 24.18 -12.82
CA LYS A 94 1.54 22.84 -12.69
C LYS A 94 1.39 22.28 -11.26
N THR A 95 1.58 23.13 -10.25
CA THR A 95 1.43 22.77 -8.83
C THR A 95 0.02 22.30 -8.48
N ARG A 96 -1.02 22.99 -8.98
CA ARG A 96 -2.41 22.62 -8.73
C ARG A 96 -2.76 21.28 -9.38
N ILE A 97 -2.22 21.02 -10.58
CA ILE A 97 -2.42 19.76 -11.31
C ILE A 97 -1.81 18.60 -10.53
N ILE A 98 -0.53 18.70 -10.13
CA ILE A 98 0.14 17.60 -9.40
C ILE A 98 -0.49 17.32 -8.04
N ILE A 99 -0.87 18.37 -7.29
CA ILE A 99 -1.56 18.21 -6.00
C ILE A 99 -2.91 17.49 -6.22
N SER A 100 -3.70 17.92 -7.20
CA SER A 100 -4.98 17.27 -7.48
C SER A 100 -4.82 15.82 -7.93
N LYS A 101 -3.76 15.52 -8.68
CA LYS A 101 -3.42 14.16 -9.13
C LYS A 101 -2.99 13.27 -7.97
N PHE A 102 -2.16 13.79 -7.06
CA PHE A 102 -1.75 13.12 -5.83
C PHE A 102 -2.94 12.78 -4.96
N LEU A 103 -3.81 13.75 -4.68
CA LEU A 103 -5.03 13.51 -3.90
C LEU A 103 -5.90 12.42 -4.51
N THR A 104 -6.04 12.40 -5.84
CA THR A 104 -6.83 11.38 -6.53
C THR A 104 -6.18 9.99 -6.42
N VAL A 105 -4.87 9.89 -6.65
CA VAL A 105 -4.13 8.63 -6.56
C VAL A 105 -4.12 8.09 -5.13
N SER A 106 -3.87 8.94 -4.13
CA SER A 106 -3.92 8.58 -2.71
C SER A 106 -5.31 8.10 -2.33
N PHE A 107 -6.37 8.80 -2.72
CA PHE A 107 -7.76 8.40 -2.43
C PHE A 107 -8.09 7.01 -2.99
N ILE A 108 -7.72 6.75 -4.25
CA ILE A 108 -7.94 5.44 -4.89
C ILE A 108 -7.18 4.34 -4.17
N SER A 109 -5.92 4.60 -3.80
CA SER A 109 -5.06 3.64 -3.10
C SER A 109 -5.60 3.32 -1.70
N ILE A 110 -6.06 4.35 -0.97
CA ILE A 110 -6.72 4.18 0.33
C ILE A 110 -7.96 3.33 0.17
N MET A 111 -8.89 3.68 -0.74
CA MET A 111 -10.14 2.94 -0.92
C MET A 111 -9.91 1.47 -1.24
N PHE A 112 -8.93 1.17 -2.11
CA PHE A 112 -8.55 -0.21 -2.41
C PHE A 112 -8.02 -0.96 -1.17
N SER A 113 -7.11 -0.35 -0.42
CA SER A 113 -6.58 -0.96 0.82
C SER A 113 -7.66 -1.19 1.88
N LEU A 114 -8.61 -0.26 2.02
CA LEU A 114 -9.75 -0.40 2.93
C LEU A 114 -10.64 -1.57 2.52
N CYS A 115 -10.91 -1.74 1.22
CA CYS A 115 -11.66 -2.91 0.74
C CYS A 115 -10.96 -4.23 1.07
N LEU A 116 -9.63 -4.31 0.91
CA LEU A 116 -8.86 -5.52 1.27
C LEU A 116 -8.95 -5.83 2.77
N VAL A 117 -8.75 -4.84 3.63
CA VAL A 117 -8.83 -5.02 5.09
C VAL A 117 -10.25 -5.41 5.51
N LEU A 118 -11.29 -4.82 4.90
CA LEU A 118 -12.67 -5.20 5.18
C LEU A 118 -12.93 -6.67 4.80
N PHE A 119 -12.53 -7.10 3.60
CA PHE A 119 -12.66 -8.52 3.21
C PHE A 119 -11.93 -9.45 4.16
N TYR A 120 -10.75 -9.06 4.61
CA TYR A 120 -9.98 -9.82 5.58
C TYR A 120 -10.65 -9.89 6.96
N SER A 121 -11.18 -8.77 7.42
CA SER A 121 -11.89 -8.70 8.71
C SER A 121 -13.16 -9.55 8.74
N VAL A 122 -13.86 -9.71 7.60
CA VAL A 122 -15.01 -10.61 7.50
C VAL A 122 -14.59 -12.05 7.79
N LEU A 123 -13.41 -12.47 7.33
CA LEU A 123 -12.90 -13.82 7.58
C LEU A 123 -12.48 -14.02 9.03
N TRP A 124 -11.96 -13.00 9.70
CA TRP A 124 -11.72 -13.07 11.16
C TRP A 124 -12.99 -13.34 11.95
N VAL A 125 -14.10 -12.70 11.58
CA VAL A 125 -15.41 -12.93 12.21
C VAL A 125 -15.89 -14.35 11.96
N ILE A 126 -15.72 -14.87 10.74
CA ILE A 126 -16.10 -16.25 10.39
C ILE A 126 -15.26 -17.29 11.15
N LEU A 127 -13.97 -16.99 11.37
CA LEU A 127 -13.02 -17.88 12.07
C LEU A 127 -13.10 -17.78 13.59
N ASP A 128 -14.04 -16.99 14.14
CA ASP A 128 -14.20 -16.78 15.59
C ASP A 128 -12.87 -16.37 16.25
N ILE A 129 -12.14 -15.47 15.58
CA ILE A 129 -10.94 -14.84 16.14
C ILE A 129 -11.43 -13.67 16.98
N ASN A 130 -11.08 -13.67 18.27
CA ASN A 130 -11.37 -12.57 19.19
C ASN A 130 -10.58 -11.31 18.76
N VAL A 131 -11.15 -10.53 17.85
CA VAL A 131 -10.60 -9.27 17.38
C VAL A 131 -11.43 -8.14 17.93
N GLU A 132 -10.81 -7.28 18.73
CA GLU A 132 -11.46 -6.06 19.19
C GLU A 132 -11.66 -5.09 18.02
N LEU A 133 -12.78 -4.38 17.98
CA LEU A 133 -13.08 -3.38 16.95
C LEU A 133 -11.94 -2.36 16.79
N ILE A 134 -11.28 -2.01 17.89
CA ILE A 134 -10.17 -1.05 17.88
C ILE A 134 -8.98 -1.55 17.05
N MET A 135 -8.68 -2.85 17.07
CA MET A 135 -7.62 -3.44 16.26
C MET A 135 -7.92 -3.32 14.75
N ILE A 136 -9.19 -3.49 14.37
CA ILE A 136 -9.63 -3.33 12.97
C ILE A 136 -9.45 -1.88 12.53
N VAL A 137 -9.87 -0.93 13.37
CA VAL A 137 -9.73 0.51 13.08
C VAL A 137 -8.26 0.90 12.97
N GLU A 138 -7.41 0.41 13.86
CA GLU A 138 -5.97 0.65 13.78
C GLU A 138 -5.35 0.09 12.51
N LEU A 139 -5.71 -1.15 12.13
CA LEU A 139 -5.24 -1.77 10.90
C LEU A 139 -5.67 -0.96 9.68
N LEU A 140 -6.92 -0.49 9.63
CA LEU A 140 -7.42 0.36 8.54
C LEU A 140 -6.62 1.66 8.42
N LEU A 141 -6.35 2.35 9.54
CA LEU A 141 -5.56 3.58 9.55
C LEU A 141 -4.12 3.32 9.10
N LYS A 142 -3.48 2.27 9.64
CA LYS A 142 -2.09 1.93 9.33
C LYS A 142 -1.96 1.49 7.86
N MET A 143 -2.87 0.69 7.34
CA MET A 143 -2.91 0.31 5.92
C MET A 143 -3.21 1.50 4.99
N SER A 144 -4.03 2.46 5.43
CA SER A 144 -4.25 3.69 4.65
C SER A 144 -2.94 4.48 4.50
N LEU A 145 -2.17 4.65 5.58
CA LEU A 145 -0.86 5.31 5.55
C LEU A 145 0.13 4.55 4.66
N PHE A 146 0.15 3.22 4.75
CA PHE A 146 0.98 2.35 3.92
C PHE A 146 0.68 2.56 2.43
N SER A 147 -0.61 2.53 2.04
CA SER A 147 -1.04 2.72 0.66
C SER A 147 -0.67 4.10 0.10
N VAL A 148 -0.79 5.16 0.91
CA VAL A 148 -0.42 6.52 0.53
C VAL A 148 1.09 6.65 0.37
N TYR A 149 1.87 6.03 1.27
CA TYR A 149 3.31 6.03 1.19
C TYR A 149 3.82 5.44 -0.12
N TYR A 150 3.45 4.20 -0.43
CA TYR A 150 3.93 3.53 -1.64
C TYR A 150 3.42 4.21 -2.91
N SER A 151 2.18 4.69 -2.94
CA SER A 151 1.67 5.41 -4.12
C SER A 151 2.43 6.71 -4.41
N LEU A 152 2.81 7.48 -3.38
CA LEU A 152 3.60 8.70 -3.54
C LEU A 152 5.08 8.41 -3.78
N LEU A 153 5.63 7.33 -3.23
CA LEU A 153 6.98 6.86 -3.56
C LEU A 153 7.09 6.48 -5.04
N TYR A 154 6.10 5.76 -5.57
CA TYR A 154 6.00 5.46 -7.00
C TYR A 154 5.91 6.74 -7.83
N ALA A 155 5.05 7.68 -7.45
CA ALA A 155 4.95 8.97 -8.14
C ALA A 155 6.28 9.73 -8.16
N PHE A 156 6.98 9.78 -7.02
CA PHE A 156 8.29 10.39 -6.87
C PHE A 156 9.30 9.78 -7.85
N LEU A 157 9.38 8.45 -7.94
CA LEU A 157 10.33 7.80 -8.82
C LEU A 157 10.03 8.03 -10.30
N VAL A 158 8.76 7.93 -10.73
CA VAL A 158 8.39 8.20 -12.12
C VAL A 158 8.76 9.62 -12.52
N ILE A 159 8.44 10.61 -11.67
CA ILE A 159 8.64 12.03 -11.98
C ILE A 159 10.14 12.40 -12.01
N ASN A 160 10.96 11.80 -11.15
CA ASN A 160 12.38 12.14 -11.09
C ASN A 160 13.23 11.43 -12.15
N PHE A 161 12.91 10.17 -12.46
CA PHE A 161 13.76 9.34 -13.31
C PHE A 161 13.18 9.07 -14.70
N ASN A 162 11.88 9.29 -14.91
CA ASN A 162 11.19 9.10 -16.18
C ASN A 162 11.47 7.73 -16.85
N ASN A 163 11.64 6.69 -16.04
CA ASN A 163 11.98 5.34 -16.48
C ASN A 163 11.01 4.34 -15.84
N LEU A 164 10.32 3.53 -16.64
CA LEU A 164 9.37 2.54 -16.14
C LEU A 164 10.04 1.46 -15.27
N PHE A 165 11.28 1.07 -15.57
CA PHE A 165 11.98 0.01 -14.84
C PHE A 165 12.24 0.36 -13.37
N ILE A 166 12.33 1.66 -13.04
CA ILE A 166 12.55 2.08 -11.66
C ILE A 166 11.37 1.76 -10.74
N MET A 167 10.19 1.52 -11.32
CA MET A 167 8.99 1.13 -10.58
C MET A 167 9.14 -0.26 -9.95
N VAL A 168 10.12 -1.06 -10.34
CA VAL A 168 10.41 -2.32 -9.66
C VAL A 168 11.11 -2.09 -8.32
N MET A 169 11.79 -0.95 -8.12
CA MET A 169 12.58 -0.69 -6.90
C MET A 169 11.72 -0.66 -5.62
N PRO A 170 10.60 0.08 -5.52
CA PRO A 170 9.80 0.06 -4.30
C PRO A 170 9.23 -1.32 -3.98
N PHE A 171 8.88 -2.10 -5.00
CA PHE A 171 8.38 -3.46 -4.80
C PHE A 171 9.49 -4.38 -4.26
N MET A 172 10.67 -4.38 -4.87
CA MET A 172 11.81 -5.18 -4.39
C MET A 172 12.28 -4.71 -3.01
N GLY A 173 12.33 -3.39 -2.78
CA GLY A 173 12.67 -2.80 -1.49
C GLY A 173 11.69 -3.22 -0.41
N TYR A 174 10.39 -3.19 -0.69
CA TYR A 174 9.35 -3.71 0.19
C TYR A 174 9.54 -5.21 0.48
N LEU A 175 9.78 -6.04 -0.54
CA LEU A 175 9.98 -7.48 -0.32
C LEU A 175 11.19 -7.76 0.56
N ILE A 176 12.31 -7.08 0.32
CA ILE A 176 13.50 -7.22 1.17
C ILE A 176 13.20 -6.73 2.59
N SER A 177 12.47 -5.62 2.71
CA SER A 177 12.03 -5.08 4.01
C SER A 177 11.20 -6.11 4.79
N ASN A 178 10.17 -6.67 4.16
CA ASN A 178 9.29 -7.67 4.74
C ASN A 178 10.02 -9.00 5.08
N LEU A 179 10.99 -9.42 4.26
CA LEU A 179 11.81 -10.61 4.52
C LEU A 179 12.87 -10.38 5.61
N SER A 180 13.29 -9.13 5.80
CA SER A 180 14.32 -8.76 6.77
C SER A 180 13.83 -8.70 8.21
N ILE A 181 12.51 -8.84 8.41
CA ILE A 181 11.87 -8.80 9.71
C ILE A 181 11.39 -10.23 10.01
N ASP A 182 12.19 -10.94 10.79
CA ASP A 182 11.80 -12.25 11.28
C ASP A 182 10.69 -12.13 12.34
N TYR A 183 9.72 -13.04 12.26
CA TYR A 183 8.58 -13.08 13.18
C TYR A 183 9.04 -13.20 14.64
N GLY A 184 8.63 -12.26 15.49
CA GLY A 184 8.90 -12.28 16.93
C GLY A 184 10.29 -11.76 17.35
N VAL A 185 11.09 -11.21 16.43
CA VAL A 185 12.36 -10.57 16.76
C VAL A 185 12.11 -9.15 17.30
N LYS A 186 12.74 -8.80 18.43
CA LYS A 186 12.66 -7.45 18.98
C LYS A 186 13.29 -6.45 18.02
N ILE A 187 12.74 -5.25 17.93
CA ILE A 187 13.25 -4.18 17.04
C ILE A 187 14.76 -3.93 17.25
N ASP A 188 15.24 -4.07 18.48
CA ASP A 188 16.64 -3.88 18.85
C ASP A 188 17.58 -5.00 18.35
N GLU A 189 17.05 -6.14 17.94
CA GLU A 189 17.79 -7.30 17.44
C GLU A 189 17.85 -7.32 15.89
N ILE A 190 17.11 -6.43 15.22
CA ILE A 190 17.16 -6.28 13.76
C ILE A 190 18.56 -5.82 13.32
N GLU A 191 19.17 -6.55 12.38
CA GLU A 191 20.48 -6.24 11.81
C GLU A 191 20.54 -4.81 11.23
N ARG A 192 21.72 -4.18 11.31
CA ARG A 192 21.93 -2.79 10.85
C ARG A 192 21.55 -2.58 9.38
N GLY A 193 21.79 -3.57 8.51
CA GLY A 193 21.42 -3.52 7.09
C GLY A 193 19.89 -3.47 6.91
N SER A 194 19.18 -4.34 7.61
CA SER A 194 17.71 -4.42 7.63
C SER A 194 17.09 -3.11 8.13
N ARG A 195 17.69 -2.45 9.11
CA ARG A 195 17.26 -1.12 9.59
C ARG A 195 17.27 -0.05 8.49
N ILE A 196 18.32 0.00 7.68
CA ILE A 196 18.44 0.99 6.58
C ILE A 196 17.37 0.76 5.52
N ILE A 197 17.09 -0.49 5.18
CA ILE A 197 16.05 -0.84 4.20
C ILE A 197 14.67 -0.45 4.73
N ASN A 198 14.40 -0.74 6.00
CA ASN A 198 13.15 -0.39 6.68
C ASN A 198 12.92 1.13 6.84
N VAL A 199 13.98 1.93 6.84
CA VAL A 199 13.88 3.39 6.81
C VAL A 199 13.32 3.88 5.47
N LEU A 200 13.72 3.27 4.36
CA LEU A 200 13.31 3.68 3.00
C LEU A 200 12.02 2.99 2.54
N PHE A 201 11.80 1.76 2.99
CA PHE A 201 10.65 0.93 2.66
C PHE A 201 9.98 0.50 3.96
N PRO A 202 9.28 1.43 4.64
CA PRO A 202 8.60 1.12 5.89
C PRO A 202 7.62 -0.02 5.67
N ASP A 203 7.69 -0.99 6.58
CA ASP A 203 6.81 -2.13 6.61
C ASP A 203 5.90 -2.09 7.85
N LEU A 204 4.70 -2.66 7.69
CA LEU A 204 3.71 -2.81 8.75
C LEU A 204 3.75 -4.24 9.27
N ILE A 205 4.05 -4.40 10.57
CA ILE A 205 4.26 -5.69 11.22
C ILE A 205 3.27 -5.92 12.35
N VAL A 206 3.17 -7.16 12.81
CA VAL A 206 2.40 -7.52 14.01
C VAL A 206 3.39 -7.73 15.17
N LEU A 207 3.35 -6.86 16.17
CA LEU A 207 4.18 -6.91 17.37
C LEU A 207 3.26 -7.01 18.60
N ASP A 208 3.40 -8.07 19.39
CA ASP A 208 2.63 -8.29 20.62
C ASP A 208 1.10 -8.11 20.47
N GLY A 209 0.56 -8.49 19.31
CA GLY A 209 -0.87 -8.38 18.99
C GLY A 209 -1.31 -7.00 18.46
N ALA A 210 -0.40 -6.03 18.36
CA ALA A 210 -0.63 -4.73 17.74
C ALA A 210 0.01 -4.64 16.35
N PHE A 211 -0.61 -3.88 15.44
CA PHE A 211 -0.04 -3.58 14.13
C PHE A 211 0.90 -2.40 14.25
N GLU A 212 2.19 -2.48 13.94
CA GLU A 212 3.10 -1.35 14.11
C GLU A 212 4.06 -1.16 12.94
N TYR A 213 4.52 0.08 12.77
CA TYR A 213 5.67 0.37 11.93
C TYR A 213 6.92 0.33 12.81
N ILE A 214 8.02 -0.22 12.30
CA ILE A 214 9.29 -0.33 13.07
C ILE A 214 9.75 1.02 13.66
N TYR A 215 9.59 2.11 12.90
CA TYR A 215 9.96 3.46 13.34
C TYR A 215 8.74 4.31 13.74
N GLY A 216 7.56 3.70 13.84
CA GLY A 216 6.30 4.35 14.17
C GLY A 216 5.66 5.15 13.03
N SER A 217 4.36 5.38 13.15
CA SER A 217 3.56 6.07 12.13
C SER A 217 4.01 7.52 11.88
N TYR A 218 4.49 8.22 12.91
CA TYR A 218 4.99 9.60 12.79
C TYR A 218 6.21 9.69 11.89
N PHE A 219 7.11 8.71 11.96
CA PHE A 219 8.26 8.64 11.07
C PHE A 219 7.81 8.48 9.63
N VAL A 220 6.91 7.53 9.35
CA VAL A 220 6.36 7.30 8.00
C VAL A 220 5.70 8.57 7.46
N LEU A 221 4.93 9.30 8.27
CA LEU A 221 4.33 10.58 7.90
C LEU A 221 5.38 11.65 7.57
N SER A 222 6.48 11.71 8.31
CA SER A 222 7.56 12.67 8.06
C SER A 222 8.27 12.40 6.72
N VAL A 223 8.58 11.13 6.42
CA VAL A 223 9.18 10.73 5.14
C VAL A 223 8.19 10.99 4.00
N LEU A 224 6.91 10.70 4.21
CA LEU A 224 5.84 10.97 3.25
C LEU A 224 5.76 12.46 2.89
N ALA A 225 5.84 13.34 3.88
CA ALA A 225 5.84 14.78 3.67
C ALA A 225 7.05 15.22 2.82
N ILE A 226 8.24 14.67 3.11
CA ILE A 226 9.47 14.95 2.36
C ILE A 226 9.32 14.50 0.90
N ILE A 227 8.85 13.27 0.66
CA ILE A 227 8.60 12.73 -0.69
C ILE A 227 7.61 13.63 -1.44
N THR A 228 6.51 14.01 -0.79
CA THR A 228 5.45 14.83 -1.38
C THR A 228 5.98 16.20 -1.82
N ILE A 229 6.64 16.92 -0.91
CA ILE A 229 7.18 18.26 -1.17
C ILE A 229 8.24 18.20 -2.28
N SER A 230 9.15 17.22 -2.21
CA SER A 230 10.21 17.03 -3.20
C SER A 230 9.63 16.77 -4.59
N THR A 231 8.60 15.94 -4.69
CA THR A 231 7.96 15.61 -5.97
C THR A 231 7.20 16.79 -6.55
N ILE A 232 6.45 17.54 -5.74
CA ILE A 232 5.73 18.74 -6.18
C ILE A 232 6.73 19.77 -6.73
N ARG A 233 7.84 20.00 -6.01
CA ARG A 233 8.88 20.94 -6.43
C ARG A 233 9.47 20.51 -7.77
N ARG A 234 9.86 19.24 -7.91
CA ARG A 234 10.41 18.70 -9.16
C ARG A 234 9.45 18.88 -10.34
N TYR A 235 8.19 18.48 -10.16
CA TYR A 235 7.17 18.58 -11.20
C TYR A 235 6.89 20.03 -11.63
N ALA A 236 6.88 20.96 -10.68
CA ALA A 236 6.68 22.38 -10.98
C ALA A 236 7.82 22.96 -11.83
N THR A 237 9.06 22.53 -11.59
CA THR A 237 10.26 22.99 -12.31
C THR A 237 10.53 22.27 -13.62
N HIS A 238 9.98 21.07 -13.83
CA HIS A 238 10.27 20.30 -15.03
C HIS A 238 9.52 20.88 -16.23
N ASP A 239 10.24 21.11 -17.33
CA ASP A 239 9.62 21.36 -18.62
C ASP A 239 9.02 20.05 -19.13
N MET A 240 7.71 20.04 -19.34
CA MET A 240 7.06 18.94 -20.02
C MET A 240 7.27 19.15 -21.50
N VAL A 241 8.23 18.43 -22.07
CA VAL A 241 8.47 18.43 -23.51
C VAL A 241 7.24 17.82 -24.18
N LEU A 242 6.62 18.60 -25.08
CA LEU A 242 5.50 18.23 -25.94
C LEU A 242 5.82 17.00 -26.78
#